data_AF-A0A7W3JJW0-F1
#
_entry.id   AF-A0A7W3JJW0-F1
#
_cell.length_a   1.000
_cell.length_b   1.000
_cell.length_c   1.000
_cell.angle_alpha   90.00
_cell.angle_beta   90.00
_cell.angle_gamma   90.00
#
_symmetry.space_group_name_H-M   'P 1'
#
loop_
_entity.id
_entity.type
_entity.pdbx_description
1 polymer ?
#
loop_
_entity_poly.entity_id
_entity_poly.type
_entity_poly.pdbx_seq_one_letter_code
_entity_poly.pdbx_strand_id
1 'polypeptide(L)'
;MSRIERGVAIVAENVEEALLQLAVVLSTAAHRDHRREQWAADLRDADELGMARSALVAGALSTAILHRRSPRQTITENLMTTSAPAIRPSPHTIPTVPLLVVTALLSMLASSFALVLLGSFIGTPARHVAAGGIVALASLVPAVCVATGALLSRAPRRARRLGAVALLALGVTWALILQGPLRIDYWLGAGLVASAATLVWLLVQGVRGPRLGAAVVPLALSTLILLLLSSVVISGIWSTIGLSFILVNLLPFIAAALAGAVATRAPMTRTLRPAG
;
A
#
# COMPACT_ATOMS: atom_id res chain seq x y z
N MET A 1 -13.28 37.35 5.98
CA MET A 1 -13.05 35.95 6.36
C MET A 1 -14.06 35.54 7.43
N SER A 2 -14.98 34.62 7.11
CA SER A 2 -16.06 34.19 8.02
C SER A 2 -15.52 33.41 9.24
N ARG A 3 -16.30 33.29 10.31
CA ARG A 3 -15.92 32.50 11.51
C ARG A 3 -15.68 31.01 11.15
N ILE A 4 -16.36 30.54 10.10
CA ILE A 4 -16.23 29.19 9.54
C ILE A 4 -14.90 29.06 8.78
N GLU A 5 -14.53 30.03 7.94
CA GLU A 5 -13.23 30.04 7.23
C GLU A 5 -12.03 30.03 8.20
N ARG A 6 -12.12 30.77 9.32
CA ARG A 6 -11.10 30.71 10.37
C ARG A 6 -11.01 29.33 11.03
N GLY A 7 -12.14 28.69 11.30
CA GLY A 7 -12.16 27.34 11.86
C GLY A 7 -11.55 26.30 10.91
N VAL A 8 -11.86 26.38 9.62
CA VAL A 8 -11.31 25.49 8.59
C VAL A 8 -9.80 25.69 8.43
N ALA A 9 -9.32 26.94 8.43
CA ALA A 9 -7.89 27.24 8.33
C ALA A 9 -7.09 26.66 9.52
N ILE A 10 -7.59 26.80 10.74
CA ILE A 10 -6.94 26.25 11.94
C ILE A 10 -6.90 24.72 11.90
N VAL A 11 -7.97 24.06 11.44
CA VAL A 11 -7.99 22.59 11.32
C VAL A 11 -7.00 22.13 10.23
N ALA A 12 -6.94 22.81 9.10
CA ALA A 12 -6.01 22.48 8.02
C ALA A 12 -4.55 22.59 8.48
N GLU A 13 -4.20 23.68 9.17
CA GLU A 13 -2.86 23.88 9.72
C GLU A 13 -2.46 22.78 10.72
N ASN A 14 -3.37 22.41 11.62
CA ASN A 14 -3.13 21.31 12.57
C ASN A 14 -2.94 19.96 11.88
N VAL A 15 -3.64 19.70 10.79
CA VAL A 15 -3.50 18.46 10.00
C VAL A 15 -2.15 18.43 9.28
N GLU A 16 -1.73 19.55 8.69
CA GLU A 16 -0.44 19.67 8.01
C GLU A 16 0.73 19.45 8.99
N GLU A 17 0.68 20.07 10.18
CA GLU A 17 1.65 19.89 11.25
C GLU A 17 1.71 18.43 11.72
N ALA A 18 0.56 17.78 11.93
CA ALA A 18 0.50 16.38 12.34
C ALA A 18 1.09 15.43 11.30
N LEU A 19 0.84 15.69 10.01
CA LEU A 19 1.40 14.91 8.90
C LEU A 19 2.92 15.10 8.77
N LEU A 20 3.43 16.32 9.01
CA LEU A 20 4.85 16.61 9.08
C LEU A 20 5.54 15.82 10.21
N GLN A 21 4.95 15.84 11.42
CA GLN A 21 5.46 15.06 12.55
C GLN A 21 5.47 13.56 12.25
N LEU A 22 4.42 13.04 11.61
CA LEU A 22 4.38 11.66 11.15
C LEU A 22 5.52 11.35 10.17
N ALA A 23 5.79 12.23 9.21
CA ALA A 23 6.92 12.08 8.28
C ALA A 23 8.28 12.06 9.01
N VAL A 24 8.47 12.90 10.03
CA VAL A 24 9.69 12.91 10.86
C VAL A 24 9.83 11.58 11.62
N VAL A 25 8.76 11.09 12.24
CA VAL A 25 8.76 9.80 12.97
C VAL A 25 9.10 8.63 12.04
N LEU A 26 8.58 8.64 10.82
CA LEU A 26 8.85 7.60 9.81
C LEU A 26 10.29 7.64 9.27
N SER A 27 10.95 8.80 9.35
CA SER A 27 12.35 8.98 8.94
C SER A 27 13.34 8.21 9.83
N THR A 28 14.52 7.91 9.27
CA THR A 28 15.61 7.21 9.99
C THR A 28 16.12 8.04 11.15
N ALA A 29 16.42 7.42 12.29
CA ALA A 29 16.89 8.09 13.50
C ALA A 29 18.02 9.11 13.22
N ALA A 30 19.01 8.74 12.41
CA ALA A 30 20.16 9.58 12.06
C ALA A 30 19.82 10.90 11.32
N HIS A 31 18.62 11.03 10.75
CA HIS A 31 18.22 12.21 9.97
C HIS A 31 16.98 12.91 10.53
N ARG A 32 16.43 12.47 11.67
CA ARG A 32 15.15 13.01 12.17
C ARG A 32 15.26 14.49 12.52
N ASP A 33 16.30 14.86 13.25
CA ASP A 33 16.45 16.24 13.74
C ASP A 33 16.68 17.20 12.56
N HIS A 34 17.57 16.83 11.65
CA HIS A 34 17.83 17.61 10.44
C HIS A 34 16.59 17.73 9.53
N ARG A 35 15.85 16.64 9.28
CA ARG A 35 14.63 16.67 8.47
C ARG A 35 13.48 17.42 9.15
N ARG A 36 13.40 17.35 10.48
CA ARG A 36 12.42 18.10 11.27
C ARG A 36 12.64 19.60 11.09
N GLU A 37 13.87 20.05 11.24
CA GLU A 37 14.24 21.45 11.07
C GLU A 37 14.04 21.91 9.61
N GLN A 38 14.57 21.15 8.65
CA GLN A 38 14.47 21.46 7.23
C GLN A 38 13.01 21.54 6.77
N TRP A 39 12.20 20.52 7.04
CA TRP A 39 10.81 20.50 6.56
C TRP A 39 9.91 21.48 7.32
N ALA A 40 10.22 21.83 8.57
CA ALA A 40 9.51 22.89 9.29
C ALA A 40 9.85 24.27 8.72
N ALA A 41 11.09 24.49 8.27
CA ALA A 41 11.48 25.70 7.55
C ALA A 41 10.79 25.77 6.18
N ASP A 42 10.85 24.69 5.39
CA ASP A 42 10.19 24.62 4.08
C ASP A 42 8.68 24.91 4.20
N LEU A 43 8.01 24.37 5.24
CA LEU A 43 6.58 24.60 5.48
C LEU A 43 6.26 26.04 5.91
N ARG A 44 7.17 26.68 6.66
CA ARG A 44 7.06 28.09 7.07
C ARG A 44 7.21 29.03 5.88
N ASP A 45 8.13 28.71 4.98
CA ASP A 45 8.50 29.55 3.83
C ASP A 45 7.74 29.14 2.55
N ALA A 46 6.68 28.31 2.68
CA ALA A 46 5.93 27.74 1.57
C ALA A 46 5.36 28.81 0.61
N ASP A 47 4.83 29.89 1.17
CA ASP A 47 4.25 31.00 0.41
C ASP A 47 5.33 31.77 -0.37
N GLU A 48 6.53 31.92 0.21
CA GLU A 48 7.67 32.55 -0.46
C GLU A 48 8.21 31.68 -1.59
N LEU A 49 8.13 30.36 -1.43
CA LEU A 49 8.51 29.37 -2.44
C LEU A 49 7.46 29.16 -3.53
N GLY A 50 6.28 29.80 -3.41
CA GLY A 50 5.16 29.62 -4.34
C GLY A 50 4.62 28.18 -4.36
N MET A 51 4.82 27.42 -3.28
CA MET A 51 4.39 26.02 -3.17
C MET A 51 3.22 25.89 -2.20
N ALA A 52 2.26 25.03 -2.53
CA ALA A 52 1.20 24.69 -1.59
C ALA A 52 1.79 23.94 -0.37
N ARG A 53 1.46 24.37 0.85
CA ARG A 53 1.86 23.69 2.11
C ARG A 53 1.55 22.18 2.08
N SER A 54 0.37 21.81 1.58
CA SER A 54 -0.02 20.41 1.37
C SER A 54 0.90 19.61 0.43
N ALA A 55 1.47 20.25 -0.60
CA ALA A 55 2.44 19.62 -1.51
C ALA A 55 3.78 19.37 -0.82
N LEU A 56 4.24 20.30 0.02
CA LEU A 56 5.46 20.14 0.83
C LEU A 56 5.31 19.03 1.86
N VAL A 57 4.18 18.98 2.57
CA VAL A 57 3.89 17.91 3.53
C VAL A 57 3.81 16.55 2.84
N ALA A 58 3.17 16.47 1.67
CA ALA A 58 3.13 15.24 0.87
C ALA A 58 4.54 14.84 0.38
N GLY A 59 5.36 15.82 -0.02
CA GLY A 59 6.76 15.65 -0.38
C GLY A 59 7.60 15.09 0.77
N ALA A 60 7.49 15.68 1.96
CA ALA A 60 8.15 15.23 3.19
C ALA A 60 7.73 13.79 3.55
N LEU A 61 6.43 13.49 3.52
CA LEU A 61 5.91 12.15 3.82
C LEU A 61 6.41 11.11 2.80
N SER A 62 6.36 11.42 1.51
CA SER A 62 6.89 10.55 0.47
C SER A 62 8.40 10.33 0.63
N THR A 63 9.14 11.37 1.01
CA THR A 63 10.59 11.28 1.26
C THR A 63 10.90 10.42 2.48
N ALA A 64 10.14 10.55 3.57
CA ALA A 64 10.26 9.72 4.75
C ALA A 64 10.03 8.23 4.45
N ILE A 65 8.98 7.93 3.67
CA ILE A 65 8.58 6.56 3.33
C ILE A 65 9.53 5.93 2.31
N LEU A 66 9.87 6.67 1.25
CA LEU A 66 10.57 6.13 0.08
C LEU A 66 12.10 6.19 0.22
N HIS A 67 12.65 7.18 0.92
CA HIS A 67 14.10 7.42 0.98
C HIS A 67 14.74 7.00 2.31
N ARG A 68 14.17 5.98 2.97
CA ARG A 68 14.61 5.46 4.27
C ARG A 68 16.00 4.77 4.25
N ARG A 69 16.61 4.57 3.08
CA ARG A 69 17.80 3.71 2.89
C ARG A 69 18.91 4.32 2.05
N SER A 70 19.07 5.64 2.01
CA SER A 70 20.28 6.23 1.44
C SER A 70 21.22 6.68 2.56
N PRO A 71 21.98 5.78 3.22
CA PRO A 71 23.24 6.18 3.83
C PRO A 71 24.21 6.39 2.67
N ARG A 72 24.04 7.50 1.94
CA ARG A 72 25.11 7.95 1.06
C ARG A 72 26.10 8.59 2.01
N GLN A 73 26.98 7.72 2.50
CA GLN A 73 28.31 8.04 3.00
C GLN A 73 28.70 9.44 2.57
N THR A 74 28.73 10.35 3.54
CA THR A 74 29.44 11.63 3.49
C THR A 74 30.95 11.34 3.40
N ILE A 75 31.39 10.60 2.37
CA ILE A 75 32.78 10.50 1.94
C ILE A 75 32.97 11.62 0.91
N THR A 76 32.73 12.85 1.35
CA THR A 76 33.06 14.03 0.54
C THR A 76 34.05 14.93 1.28
N GLU A 77 34.14 14.84 2.61
CA GLU A 77 35.13 15.60 3.37
C GLU A 77 36.52 14.94 3.45
N ASN A 78 36.68 13.66 3.09
CA ASN A 78 37.99 12.97 3.17
C ASN A 78 38.70 12.71 1.82
N LEU A 79 38.20 13.24 0.69
CA LEU A 79 38.77 12.99 -0.65
C LEU A 79 39.36 14.23 -1.31
N MET A 80 40.07 15.07 -0.56
CA MET A 80 40.94 16.10 -1.15
C MET A 80 42.20 15.52 -1.84
N THR A 81 42.43 14.20 -1.88
CA THR A 81 43.71 13.66 -2.36
C THR A 81 43.67 12.46 -3.32
N THR A 82 42.52 12.01 -3.84
CA THR A 82 42.57 10.90 -4.81
C THR A 82 41.49 10.98 -5.88
N SER A 83 41.96 11.13 -7.11
CA SER A 83 41.43 10.60 -8.39
C SER A 83 39.91 10.55 -8.54
N ALA A 84 39.37 11.42 -9.39
CA ALA A 84 37.94 11.46 -9.75
C ALA A 84 37.40 10.05 -10.07
N PRO A 85 36.46 9.50 -9.27
CA PRO A 85 35.84 8.24 -9.63
C PRO A 85 34.88 8.48 -10.80
N ALA A 86 34.97 7.62 -11.81
CA ALA A 86 34.09 7.62 -12.96
C ALA A 86 32.62 7.65 -12.51
N ILE A 87 31.92 8.72 -12.87
CA ILE A 87 30.50 8.91 -12.58
C ILE A 87 29.73 7.84 -13.38
N ARG A 88 29.50 6.67 -12.77
CA ARG A 88 28.39 5.82 -13.19
C ARG A 88 27.12 6.56 -12.81
N PRO A 89 26.18 6.80 -13.74
CA PRO A 89 24.86 7.26 -13.38
C PRO A 89 24.26 6.19 -12.48
N SER A 90 24.23 6.47 -11.17
CA SER A 90 23.45 5.68 -10.23
C SER A 90 21.99 5.96 -10.60
N PRO A 91 21.25 5.01 -11.18
CA PRO A 91 19.84 5.24 -11.41
C PRO A 91 19.24 5.44 -10.02
N HIS A 92 18.73 6.63 -9.74
CA HIS A 92 17.89 6.90 -8.58
C HIS A 92 16.63 6.07 -8.71
N THR A 93 16.73 4.77 -8.42
CA THR A 93 15.59 3.88 -8.33
C THR A 93 14.91 4.20 -7.01
N ILE A 94 14.03 5.20 -7.06
CA ILE A 94 12.95 5.34 -6.08
C ILE A 94 12.40 3.92 -5.87
N PRO A 95 12.35 3.41 -4.63
CA PRO A 95 11.78 2.09 -4.39
C PRO A 95 10.29 2.18 -4.77
N THR A 96 9.98 1.75 -5.98
CA THR A 96 8.66 1.87 -6.61
C THR A 96 7.65 0.95 -5.94
N VAL A 97 8.12 -0.17 -5.37
CA VAL A 97 7.28 -1.17 -4.69
C VAL A 97 6.52 -0.59 -3.48
N PRO A 98 7.16 0.07 -2.48
CA PRO A 98 6.42 0.65 -1.36
C PRO A 98 5.45 1.76 -1.80
N LEU A 99 5.78 2.54 -2.84
CA LEU A 99 4.84 3.52 -3.40
C LEU A 99 3.58 2.82 -3.91
N LEU A 100 3.75 1.77 -4.73
CA LEU A 100 2.62 1.00 -5.28
C LEU A 100 1.77 0.36 -4.17
N VAL A 101 2.38 -0.10 -3.08
CA VAL A 101 1.66 -0.64 -1.91
C VAL A 101 0.86 0.44 -1.20
N VAL A 102 1.45 1.62 -0.95
CA VAL A 102 0.77 2.75 -0.32
C VAL A 102 -0.39 3.24 -1.21
N THR A 103 -0.16 3.38 -2.52
CA THR A 103 -1.21 3.77 -3.47
C THR A 103 -2.35 2.76 -3.49
N ALA A 104 -2.06 1.45 -3.49
CA ALA A 104 -3.08 0.42 -3.42
C ALA A 104 -3.90 0.53 -2.11
N LEU A 105 -3.24 0.69 -0.96
CA LEU A 105 -3.92 0.84 0.34
C LEU A 105 -4.79 2.09 0.41
N LEU A 106 -4.28 3.24 -0.04
CA LEU A 106 -5.05 4.49 -0.08
C LEU A 106 -6.25 4.37 -1.01
N SER A 107 -6.10 3.72 -2.16
CA SER A 107 -7.22 3.47 -3.08
C SER A 107 -8.30 2.59 -2.45
N MET A 108 -7.91 1.54 -1.72
CA MET A 108 -8.86 0.69 -1.02
C MET A 108 -9.58 1.42 0.12
N LEU A 109 -8.87 2.24 0.89
CA LEU A 109 -9.46 3.06 1.95
C LEU A 109 -10.43 4.09 1.39
N ALA A 110 -10.03 4.83 0.35
CA ALA A 110 -10.88 5.81 -0.32
C ALA A 110 -12.14 5.16 -0.89
N SER A 111 -12.00 3.99 -1.52
CA SER A 111 -13.15 3.25 -2.08
C SER A 111 -14.08 2.73 -0.98
N SER A 112 -13.53 2.21 0.12
CA SER A 112 -14.31 1.73 1.25
C SER A 112 -15.11 2.87 1.89
N PHE A 113 -14.48 4.03 2.08
CA PHE A 113 -15.14 5.23 2.58
C PHE A 113 -16.24 5.73 1.63
N ALA A 114 -15.97 5.76 0.32
CA ALA A 114 -16.94 6.13 -0.68
C ALA A 114 -18.16 5.19 -0.68
N LEU A 115 -17.97 3.88 -0.51
CA LEU A 115 -19.08 2.91 -0.38
C LEU A 115 -19.93 3.15 0.86
N VAL A 116 -19.31 3.49 2.00
CA VAL A 116 -20.03 3.84 3.23
C VAL A 116 -20.88 5.10 3.02
N LEU A 117 -20.30 6.15 2.42
CA LEU A 117 -21.04 7.38 2.08
C LEU A 117 -22.18 7.10 1.11
N LEU A 118 -21.98 6.20 0.14
CA LEU A 118 -23.01 5.82 -0.82
C LEU A 118 -24.20 5.12 -0.16
N GLY A 119 -24.03 4.57 1.04
CA GLY A 119 -25.10 4.06 1.89
C GLY A 119 -26.15 5.12 2.27
N SER A 120 -25.84 6.42 2.16
CA SER A 120 -26.81 7.50 2.38
C SER A 120 -27.77 7.75 1.19
N PHE A 121 -27.48 7.21 0.00
CA PHE A 121 -28.26 7.43 -1.23
C PHE A 121 -29.20 6.25 -1.57
N ILE A 122 -29.76 5.60 -0.55
CA ILE A 122 -30.65 4.44 -0.73
C ILE A 122 -31.87 4.83 -1.59
N GLY A 123 -32.17 4.01 -2.61
CA GLY A 123 -33.36 4.17 -3.46
C GLY A 123 -33.14 4.93 -4.78
N THR A 124 -31.93 5.43 -5.07
CA THR A 124 -31.65 6.14 -6.33
C THR A 124 -30.95 5.25 -7.37
N PRO A 125 -31.27 5.35 -8.67
CA PRO A 125 -30.56 4.60 -9.72
C PRO A 125 -29.08 5.01 -9.85
N ALA A 126 -28.75 6.26 -9.51
CA ALA A 126 -27.38 6.77 -9.46
C ALA A 126 -26.49 5.98 -8.50
N ARG A 127 -27.08 5.41 -7.43
CA ARG A 127 -26.37 4.54 -6.48
C ARG A 127 -25.75 3.32 -7.15
N HIS A 128 -26.48 2.64 -8.05
CA HIS A 128 -25.99 1.41 -8.66
C HIS A 128 -24.80 1.69 -9.58
N VAL A 129 -24.86 2.78 -10.35
CA VAL A 129 -23.77 3.20 -11.24
C VAL A 129 -22.54 3.63 -10.43
N ALA A 130 -22.74 4.45 -9.39
CA ALA A 130 -21.66 4.89 -8.52
C ALA A 130 -21.02 3.72 -7.75
N ALA A 131 -21.83 2.79 -7.23
CA ALA A 131 -21.34 1.59 -6.55
C ALA A 131 -20.48 0.73 -7.49
N GLY A 132 -20.95 0.50 -8.72
CA GLY A 132 -20.19 -0.24 -9.73
C GLY A 132 -18.85 0.41 -10.05
N GLY A 133 -18.82 1.74 -10.21
CA GLY A 133 -17.59 2.50 -10.44
C GLY A 133 -16.61 2.43 -9.27
N ILE A 134 -17.10 2.62 -8.04
CA ILE A 134 -16.26 2.53 -6.84
C ILE A 134 -15.70 1.12 -6.66
N VAL A 135 -16.52 0.08 -6.85
CA VAL A 135 -16.08 -1.32 -6.81
C VAL A 135 -15.01 -1.62 -7.86
N ALA A 136 -15.20 -1.11 -9.09
CA ALA A 136 -14.20 -1.27 -10.15
C ALA A 136 -12.87 -0.61 -9.75
N LEU A 137 -12.89 0.61 -9.23
CA LEU A 137 -11.68 1.31 -8.75
C LEU A 137 -11.03 0.59 -7.57
N ALA A 138 -11.82 0.12 -6.60
CA ALA A 138 -11.36 -0.64 -5.43
C ALA A 138 -10.62 -1.92 -5.80
N SER A 139 -10.97 -2.52 -6.95
CA SER A 139 -10.42 -3.80 -7.42
C SER A 139 -9.27 -3.62 -8.40
N LEU A 140 -9.45 -2.73 -9.38
CA LEU A 140 -8.52 -2.56 -10.49
C LEU A 140 -7.26 -1.81 -10.06
N VAL A 141 -7.38 -0.76 -9.24
CA VAL A 141 -6.21 0.03 -8.83
C VAL A 141 -5.20 -0.82 -8.05
N PRO A 142 -5.60 -1.58 -7.00
CA PRO A 142 -4.67 -2.48 -6.33
C PRO A 142 -4.10 -3.55 -7.26
N ALA A 143 -4.91 -4.14 -8.14
CA ALA A 143 -4.46 -5.15 -9.08
C ALA A 143 -3.39 -4.61 -10.04
N VAL A 144 -3.58 -3.42 -10.58
CA VAL A 144 -2.60 -2.73 -11.43
C VAL A 144 -1.33 -2.40 -10.64
N CYS A 145 -1.44 -1.94 -9.39
CA CYS A 145 -0.28 -1.67 -8.55
C CYS A 145 0.55 -2.94 -8.29
N VAL A 146 -0.10 -4.06 -7.92
CA VAL A 146 0.60 -5.32 -7.64
C VAL A 146 1.17 -5.94 -8.92
N ALA A 147 0.44 -5.88 -10.04
CA ALA A 147 0.93 -6.32 -11.35
C ALA A 147 2.14 -5.50 -11.81
N THR A 148 2.12 -4.18 -11.63
CA THR A 148 3.27 -3.30 -11.89
C THR A 148 4.44 -3.65 -10.98
N GLY A 149 4.19 -3.94 -9.70
CA GLY A 149 5.21 -4.43 -8.78
C GLY A 149 5.85 -5.74 -9.26
N ALA A 150 5.06 -6.68 -9.80
CA ALA A 150 5.55 -7.93 -10.35
C ALA A 150 6.39 -7.68 -11.61
N LEU A 151 5.93 -6.77 -12.47
CA LEU A 151 6.68 -6.30 -13.64
C LEU A 151 7.95 -5.56 -13.25
N LEU A 152 8.06 -4.89 -12.10
CA LEU A 152 9.29 -4.21 -11.69
C LEU A 152 10.24 -5.11 -10.87
N SER A 153 9.82 -6.33 -10.54
CA SER A 153 10.65 -7.28 -9.80
C SER A 153 11.90 -7.74 -10.59
N ARG A 154 12.89 -8.26 -9.87
CA ARG A 154 14.15 -8.81 -10.44
C ARG A 154 13.99 -10.22 -11.04
N ALA A 155 12.76 -10.71 -11.15
CA ALA A 155 12.48 -12.06 -11.63
C ALA A 155 12.73 -12.23 -13.15
N PRO A 156 12.83 -13.47 -13.67
CA PRO A 156 12.93 -13.73 -15.11
C PRO A 156 11.77 -13.09 -15.89
N ARG A 157 12.05 -12.59 -17.10
CA ARG A 157 11.05 -11.88 -17.96
C ARG A 157 9.74 -12.66 -18.11
N ARG A 158 9.81 -13.97 -18.31
CA ARG A 158 8.63 -14.85 -18.46
C ARG A 158 7.79 -14.89 -17.18
N ALA A 159 8.44 -15.06 -16.02
CA ALA A 159 7.76 -15.09 -14.72
C ALA A 159 7.08 -13.75 -14.40
N ARG A 160 7.75 -12.62 -14.70
CA ARG A 160 7.18 -11.26 -14.53
C ARG A 160 5.89 -11.07 -15.32
N ARG A 161 5.90 -11.42 -16.61
CA ARG A 161 4.74 -11.26 -17.50
C ARG A 161 3.58 -12.15 -17.08
N LEU A 162 3.84 -13.44 -16.84
CA LEU A 162 2.80 -14.39 -16.41
C LEU A 162 2.22 -13.99 -15.05
N GLY A 163 3.07 -13.59 -14.11
CA GLY A 163 2.62 -13.11 -12.80
C GLY A 163 1.76 -11.86 -12.89
N ALA A 164 2.15 -10.87 -13.70
CA ALA A 164 1.38 -9.65 -13.89
C ALA A 164 0.00 -9.94 -14.51
N VAL A 165 -0.06 -10.79 -15.54
CA VAL A 165 -1.32 -11.21 -16.16
C VAL A 165 -2.21 -11.95 -15.16
N ALA A 166 -1.64 -12.87 -14.38
CA ALA A 166 -2.39 -13.60 -13.35
C ALA A 166 -2.93 -12.67 -12.25
N LEU A 167 -2.15 -11.68 -11.80
CA LEU A 167 -2.58 -10.69 -10.81
C LEU A 167 -3.69 -9.77 -11.33
N LEU A 168 -3.62 -9.35 -12.59
CA LEU A 168 -4.70 -8.59 -13.24
C LEU A 168 -5.97 -9.43 -13.36
N ALA A 169 -5.84 -10.70 -13.77
CA ALA A 169 -6.97 -11.62 -13.84
C ALA A 169 -7.63 -11.80 -12.46
N LEU A 170 -6.84 -11.94 -11.39
CA LEU A 170 -7.36 -12.00 -10.02
C LEU A 170 -8.08 -10.71 -9.60
N GLY A 171 -7.59 -9.54 -10.02
CA GLY A 171 -8.29 -8.26 -9.80
C GLY A 171 -9.64 -8.19 -10.51
N VAL A 172 -9.72 -8.70 -11.74
CA VAL A 172 -11.00 -8.82 -12.48
C VAL A 172 -11.92 -9.81 -11.79
N THR A 173 -11.42 -10.99 -11.40
CA THR A 173 -12.19 -11.98 -10.64
C THR A 173 -12.76 -11.38 -9.36
N TRP A 174 -11.98 -10.57 -8.64
CA TRP A 174 -12.46 -9.87 -7.45
C TRP A 174 -13.59 -8.89 -7.77
N ALA A 175 -13.44 -8.06 -8.81
CA ALA A 175 -14.51 -7.16 -9.24
C ALA A 175 -15.79 -7.92 -9.60
N LEU A 176 -15.69 -9.08 -10.24
CA LEU A 176 -16.81 -9.95 -10.58
C LEU A 176 -17.46 -10.61 -9.34
N ILE A 177 -16.69 -10.90 -8.28
CA ILE A 177 -17.27 -11.35 -7.00
C ILE A 177 -18.06 -10.19 -6.37
N LEU A 178 -17.48 -8.99 -6.33
CA LEU A 178 -18.09 -7.81 -5.72
C LEU A 178 -19.38 -7.35 -6.41
N GLN A 179 -19.45 -7.49 -7.74
CA GLN A 179 -20.64 -7.10 -8.50
C GLN A 179 -21.74 -8.19 -8.50
N GLY A 180 -21.46 -9.38 -7.97
CA GLY A 180 -22.41 -10.49 -7.88
C GLY A 180 -22.55 -11.48 -9.06
N PRO A 181 -21.93 -11.34 -10.25
CA PRO A 181 -22.02 -12.40 -11.27
C PRO A 181 -21.38 -13.72 -10.82
N LEU A 182 -20.36 -13.66 -9.97
CA LEU A 182 -19.83 -14.84 -9.27
C LEU A 182 -20.53 -14.96 -7.91
N ARG A 183 -21.46 -15.92 -7.78
CA ARG A 183 -22.20 -16.21 -6.54
C ARG A 183 -21.34 -16.91 -5.49
N ILE A 184 -20.22 -16.29 -5.13
CA ILE A 184 -19.32 -16.74 -4.08
C ILE A 184 -19.57 -15.87 -2.87
N ASP A 185 -19.59 -16.47 -1.68
CA ASP A 185 -19.65 -15.72 -0.44
C ASP A 185 -18.51 -14.69 -0.40
N TYR A 186 -18.85 -13.43 -0.11
CA TYR A 186 -17.93 -12.30 -0.18
C TYR A 186 -16.65 -12.52 0.63
N TRP A 187 -16.77 -13.14 1.81
CA TRP A 187 -15.69 -13.35 2.76
C TRP A 187 -14.72 -14.41 2.28
N LEU A 188 -15.27 -15.53 1.80
CA LEU A 188 -14.49 -16.59 1.18
C LEU A 188 -13.82 -16.11 -0.11
N GLY A 189 -14.54 -15.32 -0.92
CA GLY A 189 -14.01 -14.70 -2.14
C GLY A 189 -12.78 -13.83 -1.88
N ALA A 190 -12.85 -12.96 -0.86
CA ALA A 190 -11.73 -12.08 -0.48
C ALA A 190 -10.49 -12.87 -0.09
N GLY A 191 -10.67 -13.89 0.76
CA GLY A 191 -9.60 -14.77 1.22
C GLY A 191 -8.95 -15.55 0.07
N LEU A 192 -9.76 -16.13 -0.81
CA LEU A 192 -9.29 -16.90 -1.97
C LEU A 192 -8.48 -16.03 -2.94
N VAL A 193 -8.98 -14.84 -3.30
CA VAL A 193 -8.27 -13.92 -4.20
C VAL A 193 -6.96 -13.45 -3.58
N ALA A 194 -6.97 -13.04 -2.31
CA ALA A 194 -5.77 -12.56 -1.62
C ALA A 194 -4.71 -13.68 -1.47
N SER A 195 -5.14 -14.90 -1.16
CA SER A 195 -4.28 -16.08 -1.11
C SER A 195 -3.68 -16.42 -2.47
N ALA A 196 -4.48 -16.41 -3.53
CA ALA A 196 -4.00 -16.64 -4.89
C ALA A 196 -3.02 -15.55 -5.33
N ALA A 197 -3.30 -14.28 -5.04
CA ALA A 197 -2.42 -13.17 -5.36
C ALA A 197 -1.07 -13.27 -4.61
N THR A 198 -1.12 -13.67 -3.34
CA THR A 198 0.08 -13.94 -2.53
C THR A 198 0.89 -15.09 -3.12
N LEU A 199 0.24 -16.19 -3.49
CA LEU A 199 0.90 -17.33 -4.12
C LEU A 199 1.58 -16.92 -5.43
N VAL A 200 0.87 -16.23 -6.32
CA VAL A 200 1.42 -15.73 -7.59
C VAL A 200 2.63 -14.83 -7.32
N TRP A 201 2.54 -13.91 -6.36
CA TRP A 201 3.65 -13.06 -5.98
C TRP A 201 4.87 -13.86 -5.51
N LEU A 202 4.69 -14.83 -4.62
CA LEU A 202 5.77 -15.69 -4.12
C LEU A 202 6.42 -16.50 -5.24
N LEU A 203 5.62 -17.03 -6.17
CA LEU A 203 6.12 -17.77 -7.34
C LEU A 203 6.91 -16.85 -8.29
N VAL A 204 6.46 -15.61 -8.51
CA VAL A 204 7.20 -14.61 -9.30
C VAL A 204 8.56 -14.33 -8.67
N GLN A 205 8.63 -14.23 -7.34
CA GLN A 205 9.89 -14.02 -6.61
C GLN A 205 10.77 -15.28 -6.53
N GLY A 206 10.34 -16.41 -7.11
CA GLY A 206 11.09 -17.67 -7.11
C GLY A 206 11.13 -18.35 -5.75
N VAL A 207 10.23 -18.00 -4.82
CA VAL A 207 10.09 -18.65 -3.53
C VAL A 207 9.61 -20.09 -3.74
N ARG A 208 10.24 -21.06 -3.08
CA ARG A 208 9.91 -22.49 -3.14
C ARG A 208 9.85 -23.11 -1.75
N GLY A 209 9.23 -24.28 -1.66
CA GLY A 209 9.17 -25.08 -0.45
C GLY A 209 8.13 -24.58 0.57
N PRO A 210 8.33 -24.82 1.88
CA PRO A 210 7.31 -24.58 2.90
C PRO A 210 6.92 -23.10 3.05
N ARG A 211 7.75 -22.18 2.55
CA ARG A 211 7.45 -20.73 2.51
C ARG A 211 6.23 -20.40 1.65
N LEU A 212 5.85 -21.26 0.70
CA LEU A 212 4.60 -21.11 -0.05
C LEU A 212 3.36 -21.25 0.84
N GLY A 213 3.48 -21.89 2.01
CA GLY A 213 2.41 -21.95 3.01
C GLY A 213 1.95 -20.58 3.51
N ALA A 214 2.78 -19.53 3.36
CA ALA A 214 2.39 -18.16 3.66
C ALA A 214 1.21 -17.66 2.80
N ALA A 215 0.99 -18.26 1.62
CA ALA A 215 -0.17 -17.96 0.78
C ALA A 215 -1.50 -18.41 1.41
N VAL A 216 -1.51 -19.30 2.40
CA VAL A 216 -2.73 -19.75 3.09
C VAL A 216 -3.20 -18.74 4.15
N VAL A 217 -2.31 -17.84 4.60
CA VAL A 217 -2.60 -16.90 5.68
C VAL A 217 -3.80 -15.99 5.38
N PRO A 218 -3.92 -15.35 4.20
CA PRO A 218 -5.08 -14.50 3.89
C PRO A 218 -6.41 -15.27 3.96
N LEU A 219 -6.48 -16.48 3.39
CA LEU A 219 -7.66 -17.33 3.43
C LEU A 219 -8.02 -17.73 4.87
N ALA A 220 -7.06 -18.18 5.67
CA ALA A 220 -7.30 -18.55 7.06
C ALA A 220 -7.84 -17.37 7.89
N LEU A 221 -7.28 -16.17 7.66
CA LEU A 221 -7.72 -14.94 8.32
C LEU A 221 -9.13 -14.54 7.89
N SER A 222 -9.45 -14.59 6.60
CA SER A 222 -10.80 -14.32 6.09
C SER A 222 -11.84 -15.28 6.68
N THR A 223 -11.53 -16.57 6.76
CA THR A 223 -12.42 -17.57 7.38
C THR A 223 -12.60 -17.30 8.88
N LEU A 224 -11.53 -16.95 9.60
CA LEU A 224 -11.62 -16.59 11.01
C LEU A 224 -12.50 -15.35 11.23
N ILE A 225 -12.34 -14.32 10.39
CA ILE A 225 -13.15 -13.10 10.43
C ILE A 225 -14.62 -13.41 10.15
N LEU A 226 -14.91 -14.26 9.16
CA LEU A 226 -16.27 -14.71 8.87
C LEU A 226 -16.92 -15.40 10.08
N LEU A 227 -16.18 -16.29 10.75
CA LEU A 227 -16.65 -16.97 11.96
C LEU A 227 -16.91 -15.98 13.10
N LEU A 228 -16.00 -15.04 13.34
CA LEU A 228 -16.15 -14.01 14.37
C LEU A 228 -17.35 -13.10 14.09
N LEU A 229 -17.55 -12.68 12.85
CA LEU A 229 -18.67 -11.81 12.49
C LEU A 229 -20.00 -12.52 12.52
N SER A 230 -20.04 -13.80 12.17
CA SER A 230 -21.25 -14.62 12.33
C SER A 230 -21.71 -14.62 13.79
N SER A 231 -20.77 -14.64 14.74
CA SER A 231 -21.06 -14.53 16.17
C SER A 231 -21.52 -13.13 16.62
N VAL A 232 -21.08 -12.06 15.95
CA VAL A 232 -21.44 -10.67 16.27
C VAL A 232 -22.76 -10.25 15.63
N VAL A 233 -23.09 -10.74 14.44
CA VAL A 233 -24.39 -10.45 13.81
C VAL A 233 -25.54 -10.99 14.64
N ILE A 234 -25.34 -12.13 15.32
CA ILE A 234 -26.31 -12.70 16.27
C ILE A 234 -26.57 -11.76 17.47
N SER A 235 -25.64 -10.87 17.83
CA SER A 235 -25.80 -9.94 18.95
C SER A 235 -26.44 -8.59 18.59
N GLY A 236 -26.84 -8.37 17.33
CA GLY A 236 -27.72 -7.25 16.94
C GLY A 236 -27.06 -5.86 16.81
N ILE A 237 -25.72 -5.78 16.80
CA ILE A 237 -25.00 -4.50 16.75
C ILE A 237 -24.83 -4.05 15.29
N TRP A 238 -25.85 -3.42 14.71
CA TRP A 238 -25.86 -2.97 13.30
C TRP A 238 -24.74 -1.97 12.92
N SER A 239 -24.13 -1.28 13.89
CA SER A 239 -22.97 -0.40 13.65
C SER A 239 -21.69 -1.14 13.22
N THR A 240 -21.67 -2.47 13.33
CA THR A 240 -20.51 -3.30 12.93
C THR A 240 -20.43 -3.55 11.42
N ILE A 241 -21.46 -3.29 10.63
CA ILE A 241 -21.48 -3.63 9.19
C ILE A 241 -20.50 -2.76 8.37
N GLY A 242 -20.41 -1.46 8.65
CA GLY A 242 -19.45 -0.59 7.95
C GLY A 242 -18.00 -0.87 8.33
N LEU A 243 -17.76 -1.15 9.63
CA LEU A 243 -16.42 -1.42 10.16
C LEU A 243 -15.91 -2.79 9.72
N SER A 244 -16.79 -3.78 9.65
CA SER A 244 -16.48 -5.10 9.08
C SER A 244 -16.17 -5.00 7.58
N PHE A 245 -16.83 -4.13 6.82
CA PHE A 245 -16.50 -3.90 5.41
C PHE A 245 -15.06 -3.36 5.22
N ILE A 246 -14.63 -2.43 6.07
CA ILE A 246 -13.26 -1.90 6.07
C ILE A 246 -12.27 -3.01 6.45
N LEU A 247 -12.53 -3.72 7.55
CA LEU A 247 -11.67 -4.79 8.03
C LEU A 247 -11.47 -5.89 6.97
N VAL A 248 -12.50 -6.23 6.20
CA VAL A 248 -12.41 -7.29 5.17
C VAL A 248 -11.64 -6.89 3.95
N ASN A 249 -11.78 -5.64 3.52
CA ASN A 249 -11.03 -5.17 2.37
C ASN A 249 -9.55 -4.97 2.75
N LEU A 250 -9.26 -4.55 3.99
CA LEU A 250 -7.90 -4.26 4.41
C LEU A 250 -7.11 -5.48 4.88
N LEU A 251 -7.69 -6.34 5.73
CA LEU A 251 -6.95 -7.39 6.44
C LEU A 251 -6.31 -8.44 5.53
N PRO A 252 -7.00 -9.02 4.54
CA PRO A 252 -6.40 -9.99 3.63
C PRO A 252 -5.27 -9.36 2.80
N PHE A 253 -5.42 -8.08 2.42
CA PHE A 253 -4.40 -7.34 1.69
C PHE A 253 -3.17 -7.02 2.54
N ILE A 254 -3.37 -6.60 3.79
CA ILE A 254 -2.28 -6.38 4.75
C ILE A 254 -1.58 -7.70 5.04
N ALA A 255 -2.33 -8.78 5.27
CA ALA A 255 -1.79 -10.12 5.49
C ALA A 255 -0.97 -10.59 4.28
N ALA A 256 -1.46 -10.40 3.06
CA ALA A 256 -0.73 -10.70 1.83
C ALA A 256 0.56 -9.87 1.70
N ALA A 257 0.50 -8.58 1.98
CA ALA A 257 1.65 -7.68 1.92
C ALA A 257 2.72 -8.06 2.96
N LEU A 258 2.31 -8.36 4.19
CA LEU A 258 3.19 -8.80 5.27
C LEU A 258 3.78 -10.18 4.98
N ALA A 259 2.97 -11.15 4.55
CA ALA A 259 3.42 -12.49 4.16
C ALA A 259 4.45 -12.41 3.02
N GLY A 260 4.18 -11.60 2.00
CA GLY A 260 5.11 -11.33 0.91
C GLY A 260 6.41 -10.68 1.39
N ALA A 261 6.33 -9.69 2.27
CA ALA A 261 7.50 -9.01 2.84
C ALA A 261 8.37 -9.94 3.71
N VAL A 262 7.75 -10.79 4.55
CA VAL A 262 8.44 -11.75 5.41
C VAL A 262 9.10 -12.85 4.57
N ALA A 263 8.36 -13.43 3.61
CA ALA A 263 8.85 -14.51 2.76
C ALA A 263 10.02 -14.08 1.85
N THR A 264 10.05 -12.81 1.44
CA THR A 264 11.11 -12.23 0.58
C THR A 264 12.34 -11.74 1.36
N ARG A 265 12.23 -11.48 2.66
CA ARG A 265 13.35 -11.05 3.51
C ARG A 265 14.14 -12.20 4.11
N ALA A 266 13.56 -13.40 4.22
CA ALA A 266 14.24 -14.53 4.81
C ALA A 266 15.43 -14.96 3.94
N PRO A 267 16.67 -15.00 4.49
CA PRO A 267 17.86 -15.31 3.72
C PRO A 267 17.63 -16.60 2.94
N MET A 268 17.92 -16.55 1.64
CA MET A 268 18.09 -17.76 0.87
C MET A 268 19.29 -18.44 1.49
N THR A 269 19.06 -19.43 2.36
CA THR A 269 20.03 -20.48 2.65
C THR A 269 20.29 -21.15 1.31
N ARG A 270 21.23 -20.57 0.57
CA ARG A 270 21.77 -21.14 -0.64
C ARG A 270 22.48 -22.38 -0.14
N THR A 271 21.79 -23.50 -0.18
CA THR A 271 22.42 -24.80 -0.05
C THR A 271 23.44 -24.83 -1.17
N LEU A 272 24.69 -24.51 -0.82
CA LEU A 272 25.84 -24.71 -1.66
C LEU A 272 25.82 -26.21 -1.93
N ARG A 273 25.30 -26.58 -3.10
CA ARG A 273 25.44 -27.92 -3.63
C ARG A 273 26.96 -28.11 -3.75
N PRO A 274 27.57 -29.04 -3.01
CA PRO A 274 28.99 -29.30 -3.19
C PRO A 274 29.19 -29.63 -4.66
N ALA A 275 30.12 -28.91 -5.31
CA ALA A 275 30.57 -29.26 -6.64
C ALA A 275 31.27 -30.62 -6.52
N GLY A 276 30.58 -31.66 -6.97
CA GLY A 276 31.16 -32.96 -7.28
C GLY A 276 31.39 -33.05 -8.77
#